data_AF-A0A3N2DCU2-F1
#
_entry.id   AF-A0A3N2DCU2-F1
#
_cell.length_a   1.000
_cell.length_b   1.000
_cell.length_c   1.000
_cell.angle_alpha   90.00
_cell.angle_beta   90.00
_cell.angle_gamma   90.00
#
_symmetry.space_group_name_H-M   'P 1'
#
loop_
_entity.id
_entity.type
_entity.pdbx_description
1 polymer ?
#
loop_
_entity_poly.entity_id
_entity_poly.type
_entity_poly.pdbx_seq_one_letter_code
_entity_poly.pdbx_strand_id
1 'polypeptide(L)' 'MTYAADRLYEEVAYVAFHFHWPLADILDLEHPERRRYVAQIASLNRRINGEE' A
#
# COMPACT_ATOMS: atom_id res chain seq x y z
N MET A 1 -3.50 1.67 -21.42
CA MET A 1 -3.52 2.60 -20.26
C MET A 1 -2.40 2.16 -19.33
N THR A 2 -1.20 2.67 -19.54
CA THR A 2 -0.05 2.40 -18.68
C THR A 2 -0.40 2.83 -17.26
N TYR A 3 -0.23 1.92 -16.32
CA TYR A 3 -0.35 2.26 -14.90
C TYR A 3 0.57 3.45 -14.63
N ALA A 4 0.00 4.58 -14.21
CA ALA A 4 0.79 5.80 -14.01
C ALA A 4 1.84 5.49 -12.94
N ALA A 5 3.12 5.64 -13.27
CA ALA A 5 4.22 5.33 -12.36
C ALA A 5 4.05 6.03 -11.00
N ASP A 6 3.40 7.19 -10.99
CA ASP A 6 3.05 7.93 -9.77
C ASP A 6 2.16 7.13 -8.81
N ARG A 7 1.16 6.39 -9.32
CA ARG A 7 0.29 5.53 -8.50
C ARG A 7 1.06 4.38 -7.87
N LEU A 8 2.00 3.80 -8.61
CA LEU A 8 2.87 2.75 -8.07
C LEU A 8 3.73 3.29 -6.91
N TYR A 9 4.33 4.47 -7.10
CA TYR A 9 5.11 5.13 -6.05
C TYR A 9 4.28 5.43 -4.80
N GLU A 10 3.04 5.93 -4.96
CA GLU A 10 2.13 6.16 -3.85
C GLU A 10 1.82 4.87 -3.07
N GLU A 11 1.46 3.78 -3.77
CA GLU A 11 1.16 2.48 -3.13
C GLU A 11 2.36 1.95 -2.34
N VAL A 12 3.55 2.02 -2.93
CA VAL A 12 4.79 1.53 -2.31
C VAL A 12 5.15 2.35 -1.08
N ALA A 13 5.10 3.68 -1.19
CA ALA A 13 5.36 4.58 -0.07
C ALA A 13 4.37 4.36 1.09
N TYR A 14 3.09 4.15 0.77
CA TYR A 14 2.06 3.90 1.78
C TYR A 14 2.30 2.59 2.55
N VAL A 15 2.65 1.51 1.84
CA VAL A 15 2.99 0.23 2.47
C VAL A 15 4.25 0.35 3.33
N ALA A 16 5.31 0.98 2.80
CA ALA A 16 6.55 1.18 3.52
C ALA A 16 6.36 2.00 4.80
N PHE A 17 5.54 3.05 4.76
CA PHE A 17 5.27 3.91 5.91
C PHE A 17 4.55 3.17 7.05
N HIS A 18 3.61 2.27 6.73
CA HIS A 18 2.82 1.59 7.75
C HIS A 18 3.44 0.29 8.26
N PHE A 19 4.08 -0.52 7.39
CA PHE A 19 4.64 -1.81 7.77
C PHE A 19 6.16 -1.84 7.87
N HIS A 20 6.85 -0.75 7.50
CA HIS A 20 8.31 -0.66 7.53
C HIS A 20 9.01 -1.78 6.75
N TRP A 21 8.32 -2.33 5.73
CA TRP A 21 8.89 -3.35 4.87
C TRP A 21 10.00 -2.78 3.98
N PRO A 22 11.06 -3.56 3.69
CA PRO A 22 12.06 -3.19 2.71
C PRO A 22 11.43 -2.87 1.35
N LEU A 23 11.94 -1.84 0.67
CA LEU A 23 11.45 -1.44 -0.65
C LEU A 23 11.46 -2.60 -1.66
N ALA A 24 12.50 -3.44 -1.62
CA ALA A 24 12.64 -4.58 -2.50
C ALA A 24 11.47 -5.56 -2.37
N ASP A 25 11.06 -5.87 -1.13
CA ASP A 25 9.98 -6.82 -0.85
C ASP A 25 8.62 -6.27 -1.32
N ILE A 26 8.41 -4.95 -1.25
CA ILE A 26 7.17 -4.31 -1.72
C ILE A 26 7.12 -4.26 -3.26
N LEU A 27 8.27 -4.07 -3.91
CA LEU A 27 8.36 -4.07 -5.37
C LEU A 27 8.21 -5.47 -5.97
N ASP A 28 8.52 -6.51 -5.20
CA ASP A 28 8.34 -7.91 -5.61
C ASP A 28 6.87 -8.38 -5.55
N LEU A 29 6.01 -7.66 -4.82
CA LEU A 29 4.57 -7.96 -4.76
C LEU A 29 3.92 -7.81 -6.13
N GLU A 30 3.10 -8.81 -6.50
CA GLU A 30 2.24 -8.68 -7.66
C GLU A 30 1.27 -7.51 -7.48
N HIS A 31 0.94 -6.87 -8.60
CA HIS A 31 0.06 -5.71 -8.59
C HIS A 31 -1.28 -5.89 -7.82
N PRO A 32 -2.02 -7.00 -7.98
CA PRO A 32 -3.23 -7.25 -7.19
C PRO A 32 -2.96 -7.42 -5.69
N GLU A 33 -1.84 -8.01 -5.31
CA GLU A 33 -1.50 -8.25 -3.91
C GLU A 33 -1.16 -6.94 -3.20
N ARG A 34 -0.34 -6.07 -3.83
CA ARG A 34 -0.04 -4.75 -3.27
C ARG A 34 -1.30 -3.93 -3.04
N ARG A 35 -2.25 -3.93 -3.99
CA ARG A 35 -3.55 -3.25 -3.83
C ARG A 35 -4.34 -3.78 -2.65
N ARG A 36 -4.28 -5.09 -2.39
CA ARG A 36 -4.93 -5.70 -1.22
C ARG A 36 -4.32 -5.20 0.09
N TYR A 37 -2.99 -5.13 0.19
CA TYR A 37 -2.32 -4.59 1.37
C TYR A 37 -2.67 -3.12 1.61
N VAL A 38 -2.64 -2.27 0.57
CA VAL A 38 -3.06 -0.86 0.67
C VAL A 38 -4.48 -0.74 1.22
N ALA A 39 -5.43 -1.55 0.73
CA ALA A 39 -6.80 -1.55 1.22
C ALA A 39 -6.92 -2.02 2.68
N GLN A 40 -6.14 -3.03 3.09
CA GLN A 40 -6.12 -3.50 4.48
C GLN A 40 -5.55 -2.45 5.44
N ILE A 41 -4.44 -1.81 5.07
CA ILE A 41 -3.84 -0.72 5.85
C ILE A 41 -4.85 0.42 6.02
N ALA A 42 -5.52 0.83 4.96
CA ALA A 42 -6.55 1.88 5.04
C ALA A 42 -7.72 1.48 5.95
N SER A 43 -8.15 0.22 5.91
CA SER A 43 -9.20 -0.32 6.80
C SER A 43 -8.75 -0.32 8.28
N LEU A 44 -7.53 -0.75 8.56
CA LEU A 44 -6.96 -0.76 9.91
C LEU A 44 -6.83 0.66 10.47
N ASN A 45 -6.31 1.61 9.68
CA ASN A 45 -6.19 3.00 10.09
C ASN A 45 -7.54 3.62 10.43
N ARG A 46 -8.57 3.41 9.60
CA ARG A 46 -9.93 3.90 9.90
C ARG A 46 -10.46 3.36 11.23
N ARG A 47 -10.27 2.06 11.48
CA ARG A 47 -10.66 1.42 12.74
C ARG A 47 -9.89 1.95 13.95
N ILE A 48 -8.59 2.21 13.82
CA ILE A 48 -7.76 2.77 14.90
C ILE A 48 -8.17 4.21 15.22
N ASN A 49 -8.47 5.01 14.19
CA ASN A 49 -8.85 6.40 14.34
C ASN A 49 -10.32 6.61 14.74
N GLY A 50 -11.13 5.54 14.79
CA GLY A 50 -12.55 5.63 15.12
C GLY A 50 -13.39 6.33 14.04
N GLU A 51 -12.87 6.39 12.80
CA GLU A 51 -13.57 6.92 11.64
C GLU A 51 -14.38 5.78 10.99
N GLU A 52 -15.62 5.59 11.46
CA GLU A 52 -16.65 4.80 10.76
C GLU A 52 -17.44 5.65 9.75
#